data_AF-A0A7K9GG92-F1
#
_entry.id   AF-A0A7K9GG92-F1
#
_cell.length_a   1.000
_cell.length_b   1.000
_cell.length_c   1.000
_cell.angle_alpha   90.00
_cell.angle_beta   90.00
_cell.angle_gamma   90.00
#
_symmetry.space_group_name_H-M   'P 1'
#
loop_
_entity.id
_entity.type
_entity.pdbx_description
1 polymer ?
#
loop_
_entity_poly.entity_id
_entity_poly.type
_entity_poly.pdbx_seq_one_letter_code
_entity_poly.pdbx_strand_id
1 'polypeptide(L)'
;MPKGKGPQGKRITLKVAKNSMRVLFNGRRRIELSKMGIAVFPKCLLELADVEEIDLSRNMLKKIPNTIEKFQNLMWLDLHSNQIDELPAAIGTLRNLTYLNLCNNKLTTKGLPEELTLLRNLRTLNLGLNCLESIPTTLGSLKELIELGLFDNSLTIIPKSVKKLPEIERMNVKRNPLPEFAKEEEPIDTIKRIESLYLVEKKDLCNSCLQTCQGERDELHKLEDMTPGPSEKPDFTSLTTPNSTAIDNQEEWRVK
;
A
#
# COMPACT_ATOMS: atom_id res chain seq x y z
N MET A 1 -25.52 9.40 -31.17
CA MET A 1 -24.43 8.61 -30.54
C MET A 1 -25.06 7.42 -29.81
N PRO A 2 -24.78 6.16 -30.21
CA PRO A 2 -25.33 5.02 -29.51
C PRO A 2 -24.63 4.86 -28.15
N LYS A 3 -25.41 4.89 -27.07
CA LYS A 3 -24.94 4.61 -25.70
C LYS A 3 -24.48 3.15 -25.64
N GLY A 4 -23.16 2.93 -25.68
CA GLY A 4 -22.57 1.61 -25.52
C GLY A 4 -22.98 1.02 -24.17
N LYS A 5 -23.69 -0.11 -24.19
CA LYS A 5 -23.99 -0.89 -22.99
C LYS A 5 -22.66 -1.39 -22.43
N GLY A 6 -22.27 -0.87 -21.26
CA GLY A 6 -21.12 -1.42 -20.51
C GLY A 6 -21.29 -2.91 -20.24
N PRO A 7 -20.19 -3.63 -19.90
CA PRO A 7 -20.20 -5.07 -19.73
C PRO A 7 -21.31 -5.49 -18.76
N GLN A 8 -22.27 -6.28 -19.26
CA GLN A 8 -23.35 -6.83 -18.45
C GLN A 8 -22.76 -7.95 -17.59
N GLY A 9 -22.37 -7.63 -16.36
CA GLY A 9 -21.87 -8.65 -15.43
C GLY A 9 -22.91 -9.72 -15.11
N LYS A 10 -22.42 -10.87 -14.65
CA LYS A 10 -23.24 -12.04 -14.31
C LYS A 10 -24.23 -11.70 -13.21
N ARG A 11 -25.51 -11.97 -13.46
CA ARG A 11 -26.57 -11.90 -12.43
C ARG A 11 -26.52 -13.16 -11.57
N ILE A 12 -26.50 -12.97 -10.25
CA ILE A 12 -26.59 -14.08 -9.30
C ILE A 12 -28.05 -14.30 -8.92
N THR A 13 -28.52 -15.54 -9.05
CA THR A 13 -29.84 -15.95 -8.59
C THR A 13 -29.77 -16.37 -7.13
N LEU A 14 -30.91 -16.34 -6.42
CA LEU A 14 -30.98 -16.80 -5.02
C LEU A 14 -30.50 -18.25 -4.86
N LYS A 15 -30.81 -19.12 -5.83
CA LYS A 15 -30.34 -20.52 -5.83
C LYS A 15 -28.81 -20.61 -5.85
N VAL A 16 -28.15 -19.78 -6.66
CA VAL A 16 -26.68 -19.73 -6.70
C VAL A 16 -26.12 -19.21 -5.39
N ALA A 17 -26.70 -18.13 -4.83
CA ALA A 17 -26.28 -17.57 -3.55
C ALA A 17 -26.43 -18.56 -2.37
N LYS A 18 -27.53 -19.33 -2.34
CA LYS A 18 -27.73 -20.40 -1.36
C LYS A 18 -26.73 -21.54 -1.54
N ASN A 19 -26.46 -21.94 -2.78
CA ASN A 19 -25.50 -22.99 -3.08
C ASN A 19 -24.04 -22.60 -2.80
N SER A 20 -23.73 -21.31 -2.81
CA SER A 20 -22.42 -20.77 -2.42
C SER A 20 -22.26 -20.56 -0.92
N MET A 21 -23.31 -20.81 -0.13
CA MET A 21 -23.25 -20.69 1.32
C MET A 21 -22.54 -21.90 1.92
N ARG A 22 -21.65 -21.66 2.89
CA ARG A 22 -20.89 -22.66 3.63
C ARG A 22 -20.99 -22.37 5.12
N VAL A 23 -20.96 -23.41 5.94
CA VAL A 23 -20.78 -23.28 7.39
C VAL A 23 -19.32 -23.56 7.68
N LEU A 24 -18.66 -22.62 8.33
CA LEU A 24 -17.27 -22.71 8.75
C LEU A 24 -17.15 -23.54 10.03
N PHE A 25 -15.94 -23.98 10.36
CA PHE A 25 -15.67 -24.81 11.55
C PHE A 25 -16.10 -24.13 12.87
N ASN A 26 -16.14 -22.80 12.89
CA ASN A 26 -16.56 -21.97 14.02
C ASN A 26 -18.09 -21.76 14.07
N GLY A 27 -18.86 -22.42 13.19
CA GLY A 27 -20.31 -22.31 13.11
C GLY A 27 -20.84 -21.12 12.30
N ARG A 28 -19.96 -20.22 11.84
CA ARG A 28 -20.36 -19.05 11.03
C ARG A 28 -20.77 -19.46 9.62
N ARG A 29 -21.67 -18.71 9.03
CA ARG A 29 -22.11 -18.86 7.65
C ARG A 29 -21.39 -17.87 6.75
N ARG A 30 -20.77 -18.41 5.71
CA ARG A 30 -20.04 -17.65 4.69
C ARG A 30 -20.70 -17.81 3.33
N ILE A 31 -20.87 -16.71 2.61
CA ILE A 31 -21.26 -16.71 1.20
C ILE A 31 -20.02 -16.54 0.33
N GLU A 32 -19.75 -17.50 -0.54
CA GLU A 32 -18.57 -17.50 -1.44
C GLU A 32 -18.95 -17.19 -2.89
N LEU A 33 -18.84 -15.92 -3.28
CA LEU A 33 -19.15 -15.45 -4.64
C LEU A 33 -17.94 -14.83 -5.34
N SER A 34 -16.73 -15.27 -4.96
CA SER A 34 -15.49 -14.84 -5.59
C SER A 34 -15.40 -15.27 -7.05
N LYS A 35 -14.80 -14.43 -7.91
CA LYS A 35 -14.51 -14.74 -9.33
C LYS A 35 -15.75 -15.15 -10.14
N MET A 36 -16.91 -14.58 -9.83
CA MET A 36 -18.18 -14.89 -10.50
C MET A 36 -18.53 -13.95 -11.67
N GLY A 37 -17.71 -12.93 -11.92
CA GLY A 37 -17.95 -11.93 -12.98
C GLY A 37 -19.12 -11.01 -12.67
N ILE A 38 -19.40 -10.75 -11.38
CA ILE A 38 -20.50 -9.93 -10.92
C ILE A 38 -20.16 -8.45 -11.14
N ALA A 39 -20.98 -7.70 -11.89
CA ALA A 39 -20.77 -6.25 -12.08
C ALA A 39 -21.68 -5.38 -11.20
N VAL A 40 -22.78 -5.93 -10.68
CA VAL A 40 -23.75 -5.23 -9.85
C VAL A 40 -24.01 -6.06 -8.60
N PHE A 41 -24.02 -5.40 -7.44
CA PHE A 41 -24.28 -6.07 -6.17
C PHE A 41 -25.57 -6.92 -6.24
N PRO A 42 -25.51 -8.22 -5.94
CA PRO A 42 -26.66 -9.10 -6.10
C PRO A 42 -27.67 -8.90 -4.97
N LYS A 43 -28.79 -8.25 -5.28
CA LYS A 43 -29.85 -7.93 -4.32
C LYS A 43 -30.47 -9.16 -3.64
N CYS A 44 -30.37 -10.34 -4.25
CA CYS A 44 -30.84 -11.60 -3.65
C CYS A 44 -30.07 -11.97 -2.37
N LEU A 45 -28.85 -11.43 -2.17
CA LEU A 45 -28.11 -11.62 -0.91
C LEU A 45 -28.84 -11.01 0.30
N LEU A 46 -29.72 -10.03 0.08
CA LEU A 46 -30.48 -9.39 1.15
C LEU A 46 -31.48 -10.38 1.82
N GLU A 47 -31.80 -11.49 1.16
CA GLU A 47 -32.61 -12.58 1.73
C GLU A 47 -31.78 -13.54 2.61
N LEU A 48 -30.45 -13.42 2.58
CA LEU A 48 -29.49 -14.19 3.37
C LEU A 48 -28.75 -13.26 4.34
N ALA A 49 -29.49 -12.32 4.95
CA ALA A 49 -28.93 -11.26 5.79
C ALA A 49 -28.36 -11.75 7.13
N ASP A 50 -28.59 -13.02 7.45
CA ASP A 50 -28.20 -13.67 8.69
C ASP A 50 -26.79 -14.27 8.66
N VAL A 51 -26.07 -14.10 7.54
CA VAL A 51 -24.67 -14.55 7.37
C VAL A 51 -23.67 -13.62 8.06
N GLU A 52 -22.57 -14.22 8.49
CA GLU A 52 -21.50 -13.53 9.20
C GLU A 52 -20.30 -13.21 8.30
N GLU A 53 -20.15 -13.90 7.16
CA GLU A 53 -19.03 -13.68 6.24
C GLU A 53 -19.49 -13.61 4.77
N ILE A 54 -19.01 -12.61 4.02
CA ILE A 54 -19.32 -12.46 2.59
C ILE A 54 -18.02 -12.26 1.81
N ASP A 55 -17.80 -13.15 0.85
CA ASP A 55 -16.72 -13.05 -0.13
C ASP A 55 -17.30 -12.68 -1.50
N LEU A 56 -17.02 -11.45 -1.92
CA LEU A 56 -17.37 -10.91 -3.25
C LEU A 56 -16.10 -10.49 -4.00
N SER A 57 -14.95 -11.05 -3.64
CA SER A 57 -13.66 -10.73 -4.24
C SER A 57 -13.56 -11.11 -5.73
N ARG A 58 -12.60 -10.51 -6.44
CA ARG A 58 -12.27 -10.83 -7.85
C ARG A 58 -13.48 -10.72 -8.78
N ASN A 59 -14.31 -9.71 -8.58
CA ASN A 59 -15.49 -9.43 -9.41
C ASN A 59 -15.31 -8.08 -10.14
N MET A 60 -16.38 -7.51 -10.68
CA MET A 60 -16.40 -6.24 -11.40
C MET A 60 -17.32 -5.22 -10.73
N LEU A 61 -17.52 -5.35 -9.40
CA LEU A 61 -18.41 -4.45 -8.66
C LEU A 61 -17.88 -3.03 -8.71
N LYS A 62 -18.73 -2.09 -9.11
CA LYS A 62 -18.41 -0.67 -9.11
C LYS A 62 -18.89 0.07 -7.87
N LYS A 63 -19.99 -0.38 -7.29
CA LYS A 63 -20.62 0.26 -6.12
C LYS A 63 -21.19 -0.78 -5.18
N ILE A 64 -21.12 -0.48 -3.88
CA ILE A 64 -21.84 -1.21 -2.84
C ILE A 64 -23.11 -0.42 -2.50
N PRO A 65 -24.30 -1.03 -2.53
CA PRO A 65 -25.55 -0.32 -2.25
C PRO A 65 -25.73 -0.07 -0.75
N ASN A 66 -26.49 0.98 -0.39
CA ASN A 66 -26.85 1.28 0.99
C ASN A 66 -27.56 0.11 1.70
N THR A 67 -28.21 -0.77 0.94
CA THR A 67 -28.86 -1.98 1.47
C THR A 67 -27.89 -2.97 2.13
N ILE A 68 -26.56 -2.75 2.02
CA ILE A 68 -25.57 -3.50 2.80
C ILE A 68 -25.82 -3.39 4.31
N GLU A 69 -26.49 -2.33 4.77
CA GLU A 69 -26.90 -2.17 6.17
C GLU A 69 -27.73 -3.35 6.71
N LYS A 70 -28.36 -4.15 5.85
CA LYS A 70 -29.14 -5.31 6.29
C LYS A 70 -28.30 -6.42 6.92
N PHE A 71 -27.01 -6.52 6.60
CA PHE A 71 -26.14 -7.58 7.11
C PHE A 71 -25.60 -7.25 8.52
N GLN A 72 -26.51 -7.14 9.50
CA GLN A 72 -26.17 -6.70 10.87
C GLN A 72 -25.23 -7.68 11.62
N ASN A 73 -25.20 -8.95 11.20
CA ASN A 73 -24.31 -9.97 11.78
C ASN A 73 -22.96 -10.08 11.05
N LEU A 74 -22.71 -9.25 10.03
CA LEU A 74 -21.51 -9.37 9.21
C LEU A 74 -20.26 -9.03 10.03
N MET A 75 -19.34 -9.99 10.08
CA MET A 75 -18.05 -9.90 10.74
C MET A 75 -16.88 -9.82 9.77
N TRP A 76 -17.06 -10.39 8.57
CA TRP A 76 -16.01 -10.48 7.55
C TRP A 76 -16.57 -10.10 6.17
N LEU A 77 -15.99 -9.08 5.55
CA LEU A 77 -16.38 -8.62 4.22
C LEU A 77 -15.14 -8.50 3.34
N ASP A 78 -15.11 -9.29 2.28
CA ASP A 78 -14.04 -9.24 1.28
C ASP A 78 -14.58 -8.79 -0.08
N LEU A 79 -14.03 -7.66 -0.53
CA LEU A 79 -14.34 -6.97 -1.75
C LEU A 79 -13.07 -6.73 -2.59
N HIS A 80 -11.99 -7.46 -2.32
CA HIS A 80 -10.73 -7.23 -3.00
C HIS A 80 -10.83 -7.48 -4.51
N SER A 81 -10.02 -6.79 -5.31
CA SER A 81 -9.99 -6.96 -6.78
C SER A 81 -11.36 -6.75 -7.43
N ASN A 82 -11.95 -5.58 -7.18
CA ASN A 82 -13.16 -5.09 -7.83
C ASN A 82 -12.88 -3.73 -8.50
N GLN A 83 -13.93 -2.99 -8.88
CA GLN A 83 -13.82 -1.66 -9.49
C GLN A 83 -14.51 -0.60 -8.61
N ILE A 84 -14.52 -0.80 -7.29
CA ILE A 84 -15.26 0.05 -6.35
C ILE A 84 -14.58 1.42 -6.28
N ASP A 85 -15.33 2.47 -6.60
CA ASP A 85 -14.86 3.87 -6.56
C ASP A 85 -15.32 4.62 -5.30
N GLU A 86 -16.45 4.21 -4.73
CA GLU A 86 -17.03 4.75 -3.50
C GLU A 86 -17.61 3.66 -2.59
N LEU A 87 -17.50 3.85 -1.28
CA LEU A 87 -18.25 3.09 -0.28
C LEU A 87 -19.47 3.89 0.20
N PRO A 88 -20.61 3.23 0.44
CA PRO A 88 -21.79 3.89 0.99
C PRO A 88 -21.58 4.24 2.47
N ALA A 89 -22.19 5.33 2.94
CA ALA A 89 -22.27 5.68 4.36
C ALA A 89 -22.83 4.54 5.23
N ALA A 90 -23.73 3.73 4.65
CA ALA A 90 -24.28 2.52 5.26
C ALA A 90 -23.24 1.49 5.71
N ILE A 91 -21.98 1.55 5.22
CA ILE A 91 -20.93 0.66 5.73
C ILE A 91 -20.73 0.83 7.24
N GLY A 92 -20.88 2.05 7.77
CA GLY A 92 -20.71 2.33 9.20
C GLY A 92 -21.78 1.71 10.10
N THR A 93 -22.87 1.18 9.55
CA THR A 93 -23.90 0.47 10.34
C THR A 93 -23.46 -0.96 10.70
N LEU A 94 -22.46 -1.51 10.03
CA LEU A 94 -21.96 -2.88 10.21
C LEU A 94 -21.07 -2.99 11.46
N ARG A 95 -21.64 -2.72 12.64
CA ARG A 95 -20.88 -2.59 13.90
C ARG A 95 -20.13 -3.86 14.32
N ASN A 96 -20.54 -5.03 13.83
CA ASN A 96 -19.89 -6.31 14.12
C ASN A 96 -18.72 -6.62 13.17
N LEU A 97 -18.45 -5.76 12.19
CA LEU A 97 -17.42 -6.00 11.20
C LEU A 97 -16.03 -5.92 11.85
N THR A 98 -15.29 -7.02 11.73
CA THR A 98 -13.92 -7.18 12.25
C THR A 98 -12.88 -7.18 11.15
N TYR A 99 -13.27 -7.57 9.93
CA TYR A 99 -12.41 -7.65 8.77
C TYR A 99 -13.07 -6.99 7.56
N LEU A 100 -12.36 -6.04 6.95
CA LEU A 100 -12.77 -5.38 5.71
C LEU A 100 -11.59 -5.34 4.73
N ASN A 101 -11.74 -6.06 3.61
CA ASN A 101 -10.75 -6.06 2.54
C ASN A 101 -11.29 -5.35 1.28
N LEU A 102 -10.64 -4.24 0.94
CA LEU A 102 -10.93 -3.40 -0.22
C LEU A 102 -9.70 -3.24 -1.10
N CYS A 103 -8.70 -4.11 -0.94
CA CYS A 103 -7.48 -4.08 -1.71
C CYS A 103 -7.75 -4.21 -3.21
N ASN A 104 -6.97 -3.53 -4.05
CA ASN A 104 -7.09 -3.57 -5.51
C ASN A 104 -8.49 -3.14 -5.98
N ASN A 105 -8.84 -1.90 -5.69
CA ASN A 105 -10.08 -1.22 -6.12
C ASN A 105 -9.72 0.15 -6.74
N LYS A 106 -10.72 1.02 -6.91
CA LYS A 106 -10.56 2.37 -7.47
C LYS A 106 -10.90 3.45 -6.44
N LEU A 107 -10.75 3.15 -5.16
CA LEU A 107 -11.11 4.07 -4.08
C LEU A 107 -10.19 5.28 -4.11
N THR A 108 -10.81 6.46 -3.96
CA THR A 108 -10.12 7.73 -3.72
C THR A 108 -10.44 8.19 -2.30
N THR A 109 -9.75 9.22 -1.80
CA THR A 109 -10.04 9.77 -0.47
C THR A 109 -11.51 10.18 -0.31
N LYS A 110 -12.14 10.72 -1.36
CA LYS A 110 -13.58 11.07 -1.36
C LYS A 110 -14.51 9.85 -1.39
N GLY A 111 -14.00 8.71 -1.85
CA GLY A 111 -14.74 7.44 -1.87
C GLY A 111 -14.80 6.75 -0.51
N LEU A 112 -14.07 7.24 0.49
CA LEU A 112 -14.13 6.74 1.86
C LEU A 112 -15.12 7.58 2.69
N PRO A 113 -16.26 7.02 3.12
CA PRO A 113 -17.26 7.73 3.93
C PRO A 113 -16.73 7.98 5.34
N GLU A 114 -17.17 9.08 5.96
CA GLU A 114 -16.82 9.40 7.35
C GLU A 114 -17.36 8.32 8.31
N GLU A 115 -18.47 7.67 7.95
CA GLU A 115 -19.10 6.60 8.70
C GLU A 115 -18.24 5.34 8.80
N LEU A 116 -17.17 5.19 7.99
CA LEU A 116 -16.19 4.11 8.16
C LEU A 116 -15.62 4.08 9.59
N THR A 117 -15.55 5.24 10.23
CA THR A 117 -15.05 5.41 11.60
C THR A 117 -15.98 4.85 12.68
N LEU A 118 -17.22 4.52 12.33
CA LEU A 118 -18.21 3.91 13.23
C LEU A 118 -17.97 2.41 13.43
N LEU A 119 -17.09 1.79 12.64
CA LEU A 119 -16.72 0.38 12.72
C LEU A 119 -15.77 0.10 13.90
N ARG A 120 -16.26 0.27 15.13
CA ARG A 120 -15.43 0.24 16.34
C ARG A 120 -14.72 -1.09 16.60
N ASN A 121 -15.27 -2.20 16.10
CA ASN A 121 -14.73 -3.55 16.27
C ASN A 121 -13.80 -3.98 15.11
N LEU A 122 -13.49 -3.07 14.18
CA LEU A 122 -12.68 -3.40 13.00
C LEU A 122 -11.22 -3.61 13.41
N ARG A 123 -10.71 -4.81 13.12
CA ARG A 123 -9.35 -5.26 13.45
C ARG A 123 -8.42 -5.24 12.25
N THR A 124 -8.94 -5.61 11.08
CA THR A 124 -8.16 -5.62 9.84
C THR A 124 -8.87 -4.77 8.78
N LEU A 125 -8.14 -3.78 8.26
CA LEU A 125 -8.57 -2.94 7.16
C LEU A 125 -7.50 -2.94 6.07
N ASN A 126 -7.85 -3.44 4.88
CA ASN A 126 -6.94 -3.42 3.74
C ASN A 126 -7.47 -2.50 2.64
N LEU A 127 -6.75 -1.42 2.40
CA LEU A 127 -6.99 -0.40 1.37
C LEU A 127 -5.83 -0.33 0.36
N GLY A 128 -4.94 -1.33 0.32
CA GLY A 128 -3.82 -1.34 -0.61
C GLY A 128 -4.25 -1.38 -2.09
N LEU A 129 -3.37 -1.02 -3.01
CA LEU A 129 -3.67 -0.98 -4.45
C LEU A 129 -4.95 -0.19 -4.76
N ASN A 130 -5.01 1.06 -4.30
CA ASN A 130 -6.11 1.99 -4.58
C ASN A 130 -5.53 3.33 -5.07
N CYS A 131 -6.38 4.34 -5.23
CA CYS A 131 -5.98 5.69 -5.66
C CYS A 131 -6.12 6.70 -4.50
N LEU A 132 -5.75 6.31 -3.27
CA LEU A 132 -5.86 7.19 -2.10
C LEU A 132 -4.74 8.24 -2.12
N GLU A 133 -5.11 9.52 -2.11
CA GLU A 133 -4.16 10.65 -2.02
C GLU A 133 -3.86 11.02 -0.57
N SER A 134 -4.87 10.88 0.29
CA SER A 134 -4.74 11.05 1.73
C SER A 134 -5.70 10.13 2.49
N ILE A 135 -5.41 9.90 3.76
CA ILE A 135 -6.28 9.16 4.68
C ILE A 135 -6.92 10.19 5.62
N PRO A 136 -8.24 10.12 5.87
CA PRO A 136 -8.89 11.03 6.80
C PRO A 136 -8.34 10.84 8.21
N THR A 137 -8.13 11.95 8.93
CA THR A 137 -7.67 11.94 10.33
C THR A 137 -8.62 11.17 11.24
N THR A 138 -9.90 11.13 10.87
CA THR A 138 -10.98 10.45 11.58
C THR A 138 -10.81 8.93 11.63
N LEU A 139 -10.02 8.32 10.72
CA LEU A 139 -9.68 6.89 10.76
C LEU A 139 -8.97 6.49 12.07
N GLY A 140 -8.31 7.45 12.75
CA GLY A 140 -7.74 7.25 14.08
C GLY A 140 -8.76 6.92 15.18
N SER A 141 -10.07 6.94 14.88
CA SER A 141 -11.13 6.53 15.80
C SER A 141 -11.28 5.00 15.90
N LEU A 142 -10.71 4.24 14.96
CA LEU A 142 -10.74 2.78 14.90
C LEU A 142 -9.74 2.18 15.91
N LYS A 143 -10.07 2.25 17.19
CA LYS A 143 -9.14 1.90 18.28
C LYS A 143 -8.76 0.42 18.32
N GLU A 144 -9.62 -0.48 17.82
CA GLU A 144 -9.34 -1.92 17.78
C GLU A 144 -8.58 -2.37 16.53
N LEU A 145 -8.13 -1.43 15.69
CA LEU A 145 -7.43 -1.77 14.45
C LEU A 145 -6.03 -2.28 14.74
N ILE A 146 -5.78 -3.54 14.37
CA ILE A 146 -4.51 -4.27 14.53
C ILE A 146 -3.70 -4.22 13.24
N GLU A 147 -4.37 -4.32 12.10
CA GLU A 147 -3.74 -4.44 10.79
C GLU A 147 -4.31 -3.42 9.80
N LEU A 148 -3.42 -2.62 9.21
CA LEU A 148 -3.77 -1.59 8.23
C LEU A 148 -2.90 -1.70 6.97
N GLY A 149 -3.52 -2.10 5.87
CA GLY A 149 -2.90 -2.15 4.54
C GLY A 149 -3.17 -0.87 3.75
N LEU A 150 -2.12 -0.14 3.36
CA LEU A 150 -2.17 1.11 2.61
C LEU A 150 -1.16 1.15 1.45
N PHE A 151 -0.50 0.02 1.18
CA PHE A 151 0.52 -0.09 0.15
C PHE A 151 -0.04 0.24 -1.24
N ASP A 152 0.81 0.69 -2.15
CA ASP A 152 0.39 1.02 -3.53
C ASP A 152 -0.80 1.98 -3.59
N ASN A 153 -0.59 3.15 -3.03
CA ASN A 153 -1.51 4.29 -3.12
C ASN A 153 -0.70 5.55 -3.47
N SER A 154 -1.38 6.70 -3.51
CA SER A 154 -0.77 8.01 -3.78
C SER A 154 -0.59 8.83 -2.49
N LEU A 155 -0.37 8.18 -1.35
CA LEU A 155 -0.31 8.84 -0.05
C LEU A 155 0.96 9.67 0.11
N THR A 156 0.80 10.95 0.42
CA THR A 156 1.91 11.87 0.73
C THR A 156 2.12 12.06 2.23
N ILE A 157 1.08 11.87 3.04
CA ILE A 157 1.13 11.99 4.50
C ILE A 157 0.27 10.89 5.14
N ILE A 158 0.79 10.32 6.23
CA ILE A 158 -0.01 9.49 7.14
C ILE A 158 -0.36 10.36 8.36
N PRO A 159 -1.65 10.56 8.68
CA PRO A 159 -2.08 11.32 9.84
C PRO A 159 -1.47 10.80 11.14
N LYS A 160 -1.10 11.72 12.05
CA LYS A 160 -0.62 11.36 13.40
C LYS A 160 -1.62 10.51 14.18
N SER A 161 -2.92 10.69 13.94
CA SER A 161 -3.99 9.91 14.57
C SER A 161 -3.92 8.43 14.18
N VAL A 162 -3.60 8.12 12.92
CA VAL A 162 -3.43 6.74 12.43
C VAL A 162 -2.10 6.16 12.90
N LYS A 163 -1.00 6.95 12.89
CA LYS A 163 0.30 6.51 13.43
C LYS A 163 0.25 6.19 14.94
N LYS A 164 -0.70 6.74 15.70
CA LYS A 164 -0.85 6.57 17.16
C LYS A 164 -2.01 5.65 17.56
N LEU A 165 -2.51 4.81 16.66
CA LEU A 165 -3.52 3.83 17.01
C LEU A 165 -2.98 2.88 18.10
N PRO A 166 -3.75 2.58 19.15
CA PRO A 166 -3.24 1.89 20.33
C PRO A 166 -2.90 0.42 20.06
N GLU A 167 -3.75 -0.26 19.30
CA GLU A 167 -3.64 -1.71 19.04
C GLU A 167 -2.94 -2.04 17.71
N ILE A 168 -2.43 -1.05 16.96
CA ILE A 168 -1.85 -1.29 15.64
C ILE A 168 -0.54 -2.09 15.78
N GLU A 169 -0.51 -3.27 15.19
CA GLU A 169 0.65 -4.15 15.15
C GLU A 169 1.33 -4.11 13.78
N ARG A 170 0.53 -4.06 12.70
CA ARG A 170 1.02 -4.15 11.33
C ARG A 170 0.44 -3.03 10.47
N MET A 171 1.31 -2.17 9.95
CA MET A 171 0.92 -1.09 9.03
C MET A 171 1.81 -1.12 7.79
N ASN A 172 1.24 -1.47 6.63
CA ASN A 172 1.98 -1.49 5.38
C ASN A 172 1.67 -0.24 4.55
N VAL A 173 2.67 0.63 4.38
CA VAL A 173 2.57 1.89 3.62
C VAL A 173 3.53 1.96 2.45
N LYS A 174 4.12 0.82 2.07
CA LYS A 174 5.09 0.72 0.97
C LYS A 174 4.50 1.22 -0.35
N ARG A 175 5.38 1.63 -1.28
CA ARG A 175 4.98 2.11 -2.62
C ARG A 175 3.95 3.25 -2.56
N ASN A 176 4.23 4.22 -1.69
CA ASN A 176 3.54 5.50 -1.60
C ASN A 176 4.56 6.64 -1.68
N PRO A 177 4.20 7.81 -2.25
CA PRO A 177 5.08 8.99 -2.33
C PRO A 177 5.23 9.72 -0.97
N LEU A 178 5.61 8.99 0.08
CA LEU A 178 5.78 9.51 1.43
C LEU A 178 7.18 10.15 1.59
N PRO A 179 7.30 11.42 2.06
CA PRO A 179 8.58 12.12 2.21
C PRO A 179 9.58 11.43 3.15
N GLU A 180 9.09 10.60 4.07
CA GLU A 180 9.90 9.85 5.04
C GLU A 180 10.80 8.82 4.34
N PHE A 181 10.42 8.34 3.15
CA PHE A 181 11.19 7.42 2.30
C PHE A 181 11.98 8.14 1.19
N ALA A 182 11.79 9.44 1.02
CA ALA A 182 12.48 10.24 0.00
C ALA A 182 13.91 10.65 0.43
N LYS A 183 14.35 10.29 1.64
CA LYS A 183 15.64 10.70 2.20
C LYS A 183 16.76 9.66 2.05
N GLU A 184 16.51 8.51 1.45
CA GLU A 184 17.49 7.40 1.43
C GLU A 184 18.40 7.35 0.18
N GLU A 185 18.33 8.31 -0.74
CA GLU A 185 19.23 8.33 -1.91
C GLU A 185 19.82 9.72 -2.22
N GLU A 186 20.33 10.41 -1.20
CA GLU A 186 21.41 11.37 -1.47
C GLU A 186 22.71 10.57 -1.49
N PRO A 187 23.41 10.43 -2.64
CA PRO A 187 24.75 9.87 -2.63
C PRO A 187 25.57 10.74 -1.69
N ILE A 188 26.10 10.13 -0.63
CA ILE A 188 27.01 10.81 0.29
C ILE A 188 28.25 11.17 -0.53
N ASP A 189 28.26 12.36 -1.13
CA ASP A 189 29.43 12.94 -1.76
C ASP A 189 30.46 13.11 -0.62
N THR A 190 31.35 12.12 -0.50
CA THR A 190 32.32 12.04 0.59
C THR A 190 33.38 13.15 0.47
N ILE A 191 33.34 13.90 -0.64
CA ILE A 191 34.24 15.01 -0.94
C ILE A 191 33.71 16.27 -0.24
N LYS A 192 34.32 16.61 0.90
CA LYS A 192 34.22 17.95 1.49
C LYS A 192 34.83 18.96 0.50
N ARG A 193 34.00 19.63 -0.28
CA ARG A 193 34.42 20.76 -1.12
C ARG A 193 34.85 21.90 -0.18
N ILE A 194 36.14 22.21 -0.16
CA ILE A 194 36.69 23.32 0.63
C ILE A 194 36.18 24.62 0.00
N GLU A 195 35.54 25.48 0.80
CA GLU A 195 34.86 26.70 0.32
C GLU A 195 35.82 27.80 -0.16
N SER A 196 37.13 27.67 0.08
CA SER A 196 38.12 28.66 -0.36
C SER A 196 39.48 28.03 -0.62
N LEU A 197 39.94 28.11 -1.87
CA LEU A 197 41.31 27.84 -2.28
C LEU A 197 42.00 29.19 -2.50
N TYR A 198 43.10 29.42 -1.79
CA TYR A 198 43.95 30.59 -2.01
C TYR A 198 45.21 30.14 -2.75
N LEU A 199 45.45 30.72 -3.93
CA LEU A 199 46.71 30.54 -4.64
C LEU A 199 47.77 31.41 -3.95
N VAL A 200 48.81 30.79 -3.39
CA VAL A 200 49.92 31.50 -2.74
C VAL A 200 51.18 31.30 -3.57
N GLU A 201 51.91 32.38 -3.86
CA GLU A 201 53.19 32.26 -4.54
C GLU A 201 54.26 31.70 -3.60
N LYS A 202 55.21 30.93 -4.15
CA LYS A 202 56.32 30.32 -3.40
C LYS A 202 57.08 31.31 -2.51
N LYS A 203 57.20 32.56 -2.95
CA LYS A 203 57.91 33.64 -2.26
C LYS A 203 57.23 34.10 -0.96
N ASP A 204 55.93 33.87 -0.84
CA ASP A 204 55.10 34.32 0.28
C ASP A 204 54.94 33.22 1.36
N LEU A 205 55.56 32.05 1.15
CA LEU A 205 55.58 30.95 2.12
C LEU A 205 56.83 31.02 3.00
N CYS A 206 56.67 30.80 4.30
CA CYS A 206 57.81 30.57 5.17
C CYS A 206 58.47 29.21 4.85
N ASN A 207 59.74 29.04 5.23
CA ASN A 207 60.52 27.83 4.93
C ASN A 207 59.83 26.54 5.40
N SER A 208 59.18 26.56 6.57
CA SER A 208 58.46 25.39 7.09
C SER A 208 57.25 25.03 6.23
N CYS A 209 56.41 26.02 5.86
CA CYS A 209 55.23 25.77 5.03
C CYS A 209 55.60 25.35 3.61
N LEU A 210 56.69 25.91 3.06
CA LEU A 210 57.19 25.53 1.75
C LEU A 210 57.61 24.06 1.71
N GLN A 211 58.29 23.58 2.74
CA GLN A 211 58.68 22.16 2.86
C GLN A 211 57.45 21.24 2.97
N THR A 212 56.44 21.61 3.77
CA THR A 212 55.20 20.84 3.88
C THR A 212 54.46 20.75 2.54
N CYS A 213 54.27 21.88 1.83
CA CYS A 213 53.61 21.88 0.52
C CYS A 213 54.38 21.07 -0.54
N GLN A 214 55.72 21.07 -0.48
CA GLN A 214 56.54 20.25 -1.37
C GLN A 214 56.36 18.75 -1.07
N GLY A 215 56.37 18.35 0.20
CA GLY A 215 56.15 16.97 0.61
C GLY A 215 54.79 16.41 0.19
N GLU A 216 53.70 17.18 0.40
CA GLU A 216 52.35 16.78 -0.04
C GLU A 216 52.23 16.70 -1.57
N ARG A 217 52.92 17.58 -2.30
CA ARG A 217 52.96 17.53 -3.77
C ARG A 217 53.69 16.29 -4.29
N ASP A 218 54.78 15.90 -3.65
CA ASP A 218 55.54 14.71 -4.02
C ASP A 218 54.75 13.41 -3.69
N GLU A 219 53.97 13.40 -2.60
CA GLU A 219 53.02 12.31 -2.30
C GLU A 219 51.92 12.19 -3.36
N LEU A 220 51.40 13.31 -3.84
CA LEU A 220 50.34 13.31 -4.87
C LEU A 220 50.86 12.79 -6.21
N HIS A 221 52.07 13.18 -6.61
CA HIS A 221 52.71 12.65 -7.82
C HIS A 221 52.95 11.14 -7.74
N LYS A 222 53.28 10.59 -6.56
CA LYS A 222 53.40 9.14 -6.37
C LYS A 222 52.08 8.40 -6.54
N LEU A 223 50.94 9.03 -6.20
CA LEU A 223 49.60 8.46 -6.40
C LEU A 223 49.17 8.50 -7.87
N GLU A 224 49.56 9.54 -8.62
CA GLU A 224 49.29 9.63 -10.06
C GLU A 224 50.07 8.60 -10.90
N ASP A 225 51.27 8.20 -10.44
CA ASP A 225 52.10 7.20 -11.10
C ASP A 225 51.62 5.74 -10.89
N MET A 226 50.58 5.52 -10.07
CA MET A 226 49.96 4.19 -9.94
C MET A 226 48.97 3.95 -11.09
N THR A 227 49.42 3.25 -12.14
CA THR A 227 48.56 2.83 -13.26
C THR A 227 47.33 2.03 -12.79
N PRO A 228 46.12 2.27 -13.33
CA PRO A 228 44.94 1.49 -12.96
C PRO A 228 45.11 0.04 -13.44
N GLY A 229 45.00 -0.92 -12.52
CA GLY A 229 44.91 -2.35 -12.83
C GLY A 229 43.68 -2.66 -13.70
N PRO A 230 43.63 -3.84 -14.35
CA PRO A 230 42.59 -4.16 -15.33
C PRO A 230 41.22 -4.04 -14.67
N SER A 231 40.34 -3.24 -15.28
CA SER A 231 38.94 -3.16 -14.90
C SER A 231 38.30 -4.53 -15.11
N GLU A 232 38.02 -5.23 -14.02
CA GLU A 232 37.06 -6.33 -14.05
C GLU A 232 35.74 -5.73 -14.53
N LYS A 233 35.33 -6.13 -15.75
CA LYS A 233 33.98 -5.84 -16.23
C LYS A 233 33.02 -6.40 -15.18
N PRO A 234 32.02 -5.62 -14.72
CA PRO A 234 31.01 -6.15 -13.83
C PRO A 234 30.35 -7.36 -14.50
N ASP A 235 30.46 -8.51 -13.86
CA ASP A 235 29.86 -9.75 -14.32
C ASP A 235 28.36 -9.70 -14.00
N PHE A 236 27.55 -9.53 -15.04
CA PHE A 236 26.08 -9.48 -14.94
C PHE A 236 25.45 -10.87 -15.11
N THR A 237 26.15 -11.95 -14.76
CA THR A 237 25.65 -13.33 -14.80
C THR A 237 24.44 -13.58 -13.88
N SER A 238 24.12 -12.64 -12.98
CA SER A 238 22.99 -12.74 -12.04
C SER A 238 21.73 -11.95 -12.46
N LEU A 239 21.78 -11.17 -13.55
CA LEU A 239 20.62 -10.40 -14.00
C LEU A 239 19.75 -11.24 -14.94
N THR A 240 18.77 -11.94 -14.37
CA THR A 240 17.66 -12.48 -15.15
C THR A 240 16.86 -11.35 -15.79
N THR A 241 16.78 -11.35 -17.11
CA THR A 241 15.91 -10.48 -17.93
C THR A 241 14.43 -10.59 -17.53
N PRO A 242 13.64 -9.51 -17.61
CA PRO A 242 12.26 -9.52 -17.13
C PRO A 242 11.33 -10.16 -18.17
N ASN A 243 10.99 -11.43 -17.97
CA ASN A 243 9.69 -11.94 -18.38
C ASN A 243 9.36 -13.29 -17.71
N SER A 244 8.06 -13.47 -17.43
CA SER A 244 7.38 -14.68 -16.94
C SER A 244 7.32 -14.89 -15.42
N THR A 245 6.19 -14.45 -14.86
CA THR A 245 5.30 -15.20 -13.92
C THR A 245 5.92 -16.20 -12.93
N ALA A 246 5.91 -15.85 -11.64
CA ALA A 246 5.69 -16.76 -10.49
C ALA A 246 5.76 -15.88 -9.22
N ILE A 247 4.67 -15.75 -8.45
CA ILE A 247 4.32 -16.61 -7.30
C ILE A 247 5.16 -16.26 -6.07
N ASP A 248 4.43 -16.09 -4.97
CA ASP A 248 4.86 -15.80 -3.59
C ASP A 248 5.32 -14.38 -3.29
N ASN A 249 4.34 -13.54 -2.95
CA ASN A 249 4.52 -12.60 -1.84
C ASN A 249 3.36 -12.77 -0.86
N GLN A 250 3.40 -13.88 -0.12
CA GLN A 250 2.65 -14.03 1.14
C GLN A 250 3.42 -13.47 2.35
N GLU A 251 4.58 -12.82 2.16
CA GLU A 251 5.40 -12.30 3.26
C GLU A 251 5.79 -10.82 3.10
N GLU A 252 4.87 -9.94 2.71
CA GLU A 252 5.06 -8.49 2.92
C GLU A 252 4.28 -7.98 4.13
N TRP A 253 4.55 -8.62 5.27
CA TRP A 253 4.20 -8.09 6.59
C TRP A 253 5.50 -7.63 7.25
N ARG A 254 5.95 -6.41 6.95
CA ARG A 254 7.04 -5.81 7.73
C ARG A 254 6.47 -5.31 9.05
N VAL A 255 7.07 -5.83 10.14
CA VAL A 255 6.87 -5.44 11.53
C VAL A 255 7.42 -4.01 11.74
N LYS A 256 6.83 -3.30 12.71
CA LYS A 256 7.13 -1.94 13.19
C LYS A 256 8.55 -1.44 12.97
#